data_AF-A0A1M6HX66-F1
#
_entry.id   AF-A0A1M6HX66-F1
#
_cell.length_a   1.000
_cell.length_b   1.000
_cell.length_c   1.000
_cell.angle_alpha   90.00
_cell.angle_beta   90.00
_cell.angle_gamma   90.00
#
_symmetry.space_group_name_H-M   'P 1'
#
loop_
_entity.id
_entity.type
_entity.pdbx_description
1 polymer ?
#
loop_
_entity_poly.entity_id
_entity_poly.type
_entity_poly.pdbx_seq_one_letter_code
_entity_poly.pdbx_strand_id
1 'polypeptide(L)'
;MLWSRYGGLRLRNIGETSWRIIVLFIVLEVLLSTLINLVIFPSGILSVFRQMTFGIINETLLANLLMIAVLVCLLIIRLGRLSWADLGIKRNRLAAGIAATLTLWLAKEIINVVASILLTGNIIWSGNWQVYGVPVLIGALLGQVFGNALFEEITFRGFLVPQISKKIPAGKWRTAIAVLISQTLFGLIHIPNRLYSGVAPDQMLISILLPAVLGVFLSLIYIVTDNLFFAIGVHVLNNIPMNIADGLNLFYLNLVVTIILLVIWPFTFKKLQPDPQEACEEVCV
;
A
#
# COMPACT_ATOMS: atom_id res chain seq x y z
N MET A 1 -2.43 -1.22 -28.09
CA MET A 1 -2.32 0.25 -28.22
C MET A 1 -2.62 1.00 -26.91
N LEU A 2 -3.49 0.51 -26.02
CA LEU A 2 -3.72 1.13 -24.70
C LEU A 2 -2.55 0.87 -23.71
N TRP A 3 -1.99 -0.33 -23.70
CA TRP A 3 -0.90 -0.71 -22.77
C TRP A 3 0.40 0.10 -22.93
N SER A 4 0.71 0.65 -24.11
CA SER A 4 1.89 1.52 -24.28
C SER A 4 1.68 2.93 -23.70
N ARG A 5 0.42 3.34 -23.52
CA ARG A 5 0.08 4.63 -22.90
C ARG A 5 0.20 4.59 -21.39
N TYR A 6 0.04 3.43 -20.78
CA TYR A 6 0.31 3.20 -19.37
C TYR A 6 1.80 2.90 -19.18
N GLY A 7 2.45 3.52 -18.21
CA GLY A 7 3.90 3.42 -17.99
C GLY A 7 4.34 2.06 -17.42
N GLY A 8 3.62 0.98 -17.73
CA GLY A 8 3.49 -0.20 -16.89
C GLY A 8 4.80 -0.91 -16.55
N LEU A 9 4.74 -1.71 -15.48
CA LEU A 9 5.89 -2.31 -14.81
C LEU A 9 6.89 -2.97 -15.79
N ARG A 10 8.07 -2.34 -15.94
CA ARG A 10 9.15 -2.82 -16.83
C ARG A 10 10.03 -3.86 -16.12
N LEU A 11 9.55 -5.11 -16.07
CA LEU A 11 10.22 -6.23 -15.39
C LEU A 11 11.67 -6.50 -15.82
N ARG A 12 12.07 -6.08 -17.03
CA ARG A 12 13.45 -6.23 -17.54
C ARG A 12 14.48 -5.38 -16.80
N ASN A 13 14.07 -4.24 -16.24
CA ASN A 13 14.98 -3.26 -15.64
C ASN A 13 15.15 -3.44 -14.13
N ILE A 14 14.40 -4.36 -13.53
CA ILE A 14 14.47 -4.66 -12.10
C ILE A 14 15.64 -5.63 -11.90
N GLY A 15 16.37 -5.56 -10.79
CA GLY A 15 17.30 -6.60 -10.34
C GLY A 15 16.58 -7.92 -10.03
N GLU A 16 17.29 -9.04 -10.06
CA GLU A 16 16.73 -10.35 -9.69
C GLU A 16 17.47 -10.90 -8.48
N THR A 17 16.71 -11.39 -7.49
CA THR A 17 17.26 -12.09 -6.33
C THR A 17 17.08 -13.60 -6.42
N SER A 18 17.77 -14.32 -5.54
CA SER A 18 17.70 -15.79 -5.50
C SER A 18 16.41 -16.30 -4.86
N TRP A 19 15.99 -17.53 -5.20
CA TRP A 19 14.88 -18.20 -4.53
C TRP A 19 15.08 -18.32 -3.00
N ARG A 20 16.33 -18.47 -2.56
CA ARG A 20 16.67 -18.55 -1.13
C ARG A 20 16.24 -17.29 -0.38
N ILE A 21 16.44 -16.10 -0.97
CA ILE A 21 16.04 -14.83 -0.37
C ILE A 21 14.52 -14.68 -0.35
N ILE A 22 13.82 -15.09 -1.42
CA ILE A 22 12.35 -15.04 -1.46
C ILE A 22 11.73 -15.96 -0.40
N VAL A 23 12.22 -17.20 -0.28
CA VAL A 23 11.73 -18.16 0.73
C VAL A 23 12.06 -17.68 2.14
N LEU A 24 13.30 -17.23 2.38
CA LEU A 24 13.70 -16.70 3.68
C LEU A 24 12.86 -15.47 4.06
N PHE A 25 12.55 -14.60 3.11
CA PHE A 25 11.65 -13.47 3.31
C PHE A 25 10.27 -13.93 3.76
N ILE A 26 9.63 -14.87 3.04
CA ILE A 26 8.29 -15.36 3.40
C ILE A 26 8.28 -15.99 4.80
N VAL A 27 9.30 -16.79 5.13
CA VAL A 27 9.41 -17.42 6.46
C VAL A 27 9.58 -16.37 7.56
N LEU A 28 10.50 -15.42 7.39
CA LEU A 28 10.74 -14.39 8.40
C LEU A 28 9.56 -13.43 8.54
N GLU A 29 8.87 -13.13 7.44
CA GLU A 29 7.64 -12.34 7.44
C GLU A 29 6.56 -13.01 8.31
N VAL A 30 6.30 -14.30 8.09
CA VAL A 30 5.34 -15.07 8.89
C VAL A 30 5.76 -15.12 10.36
N LEU A 31 7.03 -15.39 10.65
CA LEU A 31 7.53 -15.48 12.03
C LEU A 31 7.44 -14.13 12.76
N LEU A 32 7.89 -13.05 12.12
CA LEU A 32 7.85 -11.72 12.73
C LEU A 32 6.43 -11.19 12.85
N SER A 33 5.57 -11.36 11.83
CA SER A 33 4.15 -11.00 11.93
C SER A 33 3.45 -11.76 13.06
N THR A 34 3.73 -13.05 13.21
CA THR A 34 3.19 -13.88 14.30
C THR A 34 3.69 -13.39 15.66
N LEU A 35 5.00 -13.17 15.81
CA LEU A 35 5.59 -12.65 17.03
C LEU A 35 5.02 -11.29 17.41
N ILE A 36 4.93 -10.36 16.44
CA ILE A 36 4.43 -9.01 16.66
C ILE A 36 2.95 -9.05 17.10
N ASN A 37 2.10 -9.74 16.35
CA ASN A 37 0.66 -9.75 16.61
C ASN A 37 0.28 -10.58 17.84
N LEU A 38 0.92 -11.73 18.09
CA LEU A 38 0.50 -12.65 19.15
C LEU A 38 1.32 -12.51 20.45
N VAL A 39 2.43 -11.78 20.44
CA VAL A 39 3.28 -11.60 21.63
C VAL A 39 3.52 -10.13 21.94
N ILE A 40 4.05 -9.36 20.98
CA ILE A 40 4.47 -7.97 21.24
C ILE A 40 3.27 -7.06 21.47
N PHE A 41 2.24 -7.10 20.61
CA PHE A 41 1.05 -6.26 20.80
C PHE A 41 0.29 -6.61 22.09
N PRO A 42 -0.01 -7.89 22.42
CA PRO A 42 -0.64 -8.26 23.69
C PRO A 42 0.16 -7.84 24.92
N SER A 43 1.50 -7.84 24.85
CA SER A 43 2.35 -7.45 25.99
C SER A 43 2.22 -5.97 26.37
N GLY A 44 1.70 -5.12 25.47
CA GLY A 44 1.59 -3.68 25.69
C GLY A 44 2.92 -2.93 25.70
N ILE A 45 4.07 -3.58 25.44
CA ILE A 45 5.39 -2.95 25.53
C ILE A 45 5.53 -1.72 24.62
N LEU A 46 4.89 -1.73 23.44
CA LEU A 46 4.91 -0.61 22.50
C LEU A 46 3.93 0.51 22.87
N SER A 47 2.93 0.24 23.72
CA SER A 47 1.91 1.22 24.09
C SER A 47 2.46 2.39 24.91
N VAL A 48 3.62 2.21 25.54
CA VAL A 48 4.32 3.27 26.29
C VAL A 48 4.61 4.46 25.37
N PHE A 49 5.06 4.22 24.13
CA PHE A 49 5.33 5.29 23.16
C PHE A 49 4.05 6.02 22.74
N ARG A 50 2.96 5.28 22.57
CA ARG A 50 1.65 5.85 22.26
C ARG A 50 1.17 6.79 23.36
N GLN A 51 1.32 6.38 24.62
CA GLN A 51 0.92 7.20 25.77
C GLN A 51 1.80 8.45 25.91
N MET A 52 3.13 8.32 25.78
CA MET A 52 4.06 9.44 25.91
C MET A 52 3.94 10.48 24.78
N THR A 53 3.50 10.07 23.59
CA THR A 53 3.40 10.94 22.41
C THR A 53 1.96 11.34 22.07
N PHE A 54 1.01 11.09 22.98
CA PHE A 54 -0.42 11.33 22.77
C PHE A 54 -0.98 10.64 21.50
N GLY A 55 -0.37 9.53 21.08
CA GLY A 55 -0.79 8.74 19.93
C GLY A 55 -0.05 9.01 18.63
N ILE A 56 0.84 10.01 18.56
CA ILE A 56 1.60 10.35 17.34
C ILE A 56 2.51 9.17 16.92
N ILE A 57 3.21 8.58 17.88
CA ILE A 57 3.98 7.34 17.67
C ILE A 57 3.14 6.19 18.23
N ASN A 58 2.66 5.31 17.36
CA ASN A 58 1.86 4.16 17.76
C ASN A 58 2.57 2.83 17.48
N GLU A 59 1.96 1.77 17.98
CA GLU A 59 2.45 0.40 17.91
C GLU A 59 2.59 -0.08 16.45
N THR A 60 1.66 0.34 15.57
CA THR A 60 1.69 0.02 14.14
C THR A 60 2.91 0.62 13.45
N LEU A 61 3.25 1.87 13.74
CA LEU A 61 4.43 2.53 13.20
C LEU A 61 5.71 1.80 13.65
N LEU A 62 5.86 1.57 14.96
CA LEU A 62 7.07 0.96 15.52
C LEU A 62 7.29 -0.47 15.02
N ALA A 63 6.24 -1.29 15.01
CA ALA A 63 6.31 -2.66 14.51
C ALA A 63 6.72 -2.69 13.04
N ASN A 64 6.11 -1.85 12.19
CA ASN A 64 6.43 -1.84 10.77
C ASN A 64 7.78 -1.20 10.44
N LEU A 65 8.27 -0.24 11.24
CA LEU A 65 9.64 0.26 11.10
C LEU A 65 10.68 -0.85 11.37
N LEU A 66 10.42 -1.71 12.36
CA LEU A 66 11.24 -2.90 12.60
C LEU A 66 11.19 -3.86 11.40
N MET A 67 10.00 -4.12 10.86
CA MET A 67 9.82 -4.97 9.67
C MET A 67 10.55 -4.41 8.44
N ILE A 68 10.46 -3.10 8.21
CA ILE A 68 11.22 -2.42 7.14
C ILE A 68 12.72 -2.57 7.37
N ALA A 69 13.22 -2.33 8.57
CA ALA A 69 14.65 -2.44 8.86
C ALA A 69 15.19 -3.86 8.62
N VAL A 70 14.47 -4.88 9.11
CA VAL A 70 14.92 -6.29 9.05
C VAL A 70 14.67 -6.90 7.67
N LEU A 71 13.46 -6.79 7.14
CA LEU A 71 13.07 -7.50 5.93
C LEU A 71 13.39 -6.71 4.67
N VAL A 72 13.16 -5.40 4.67
CA VAL A 72 13.43 -4.58 3.47
C VAL A 72 14.90 -4.20 3.40
N CYS A 73 15.42 -3.48 4.40
CA CYS A 73 16.77 -2.93 4.36
C CYS A 73 17.85 -4.02 4.45
N LEU A 74 17.75 -4.91 5.44
CA LEU A 74 18.75 -5.96 5.63
C LEU A 74 18.54 -7.13 4.65
N LEU A 75 17.37 -7.76 4.63
CA LEU A 75 17.19 -8.97 3.82
C LEU A 75 17.05 -8.67 2.31
N ILE A 76 16.13 -7.82 1.89
CA ILE A 76 15.85 -7.59 0.47
C ILE A 76 16.96 -6.75 -0.20
N ILE A 77 17.32 -5.61 0.40
CA ILE A 77 18.30 -4.68 -0.19
C ILE A 77 19.72 -5.20 0.00
N ARG A 78 20.15 -5.40 1.26
CA ARG A 78 21.55 -5.74 1.55
C ARG A 78 21.91 -7.17 1.15
N LEU A 79 21.14 -8.18 1.57
CA LEU A 79 21.42 -9.59 1.26
C LEU A 79 20.91 -10.00 -0.13
N GLY A 80 19.72 -9.52 -0.50
CA GLY A 80 19.09 -9.77 -1.80
C GLY A 80 19.68 -8.98 -2.96
N ARG A 81 20.56 -7.99 -2.66
CA ARG A 81 21.27 -7.12 -3.61
C ARG A 81 20.32 -6.33 -4.54
N LEU A 82 19.16 -5.96 -4.03
CA LEU A 82 18.22 -5.09 -4.73
C LEU A 82 18.41 -3.64 -4.28
N SER A 83 18.04 -2.70 -5.13
CA SER A 83 18.01 -1.27 -4.84
C SER A 83 16.59 -0.78 -4.53
N TRP A 84 16.46 0.40 -3.94
CA TRP A 84 15.15 1.06 -3.76
C TRP A 84 14.37 1.22 -5.07
N ALA A 85 15.09 1.46 -6.18
CA ALA A 85 14.48 1.58 -7.51
C ALA A 85 13.92 0.25 -8.01
N ASP A 86 14.57 -0.88 -7.70
CA ASP A 86 14.06 -2.23 -8.01
C ASP A 86 12.76 -2.53 -7.27
N LEU A 87 12.61 -1.95 -6.07
CA LEU A 87 11.43 -2.07 -5.24
C LEU A 87 10.33 -1.05 -5.62
N GLY A 88 10.52 -0.24 -6.67
CA GLY A 88 9.52 0.74 -7.11
C GLY A 88 9.59 2.10 -6.41
N ILE A 89 10.50 2.28 -5.44
CA ILE A 89 10.75 3.56 -4.77
C ILE A 89 11.66 4.41 -5.66
N LYS A 90 11.04 5.18 -6.55
CA LYS A 90 11.73 6.04 -7.53
C LYS A 90 11.37 7.52 -7.30
N ARG A 91 12.38 8.38 -7.07
CA ARG A 91 12.16 9.81 -6.75
C ARG A 91 11.32 10.54 -7.80
N ASN A 92 11.51 10.25 -9.09
CA ASN A 92 10.75 10.83 -10.20
C ASN A 92 9.27 10.37 -10.25
N ARG A 93 8.85 9.40 -9.43
CA ARG A 93 7.45 8.97 -9.32
C ARG A 93 6.73 9.60 -8.11
N LEU A 94 7.48 10.19 -7.18
CA LEU A 94 6.97 10.71 -5.91
C LEU A 94 5.92 11.80 -6.10
N ALA A 95 6.23 12.84 -6.88
CA ALA A 95 5.33 13.98 -7.11
C ALA A 95 3.98 13.53 -7.69
N ALA A 96 4.00 12.68 -8.71
CA ALA A 96 2.79 12.12 -9.30
C ALA A 96 1.98 11.28 -8.31
N GLY A 97 2.64 10.50 -7.45
CA GLY A 97 1.97 9.64 -6.47
C GLY A 97 1.29 10.46 -5.37
N ILE A 98 1.97 11.48 -4.85
CA ILE A 98 1.41 12.43 -3.89
C ILE A 98 0.24 13.19 -4.51
N ALA A 99 0.42 13.76 -5.71
CA ALA A 99 -0.64 14.51 -6.39
C ALA A 99 -1.89 13.66 -6.64
N ALA A 100 -1.72 12.41 -7.08
CA ALA A 100 -2.84 11.50 -7.30
C ALA A 100 -3.55 11.10 -5.99
N THR A 101 -2.78 10.89 -4.91
CA THR A 101 -3.35 10.56 -3.59
C THR A 101 -4.13 11.74 -3.00
N LEU A 102 -3.60 12.96 -3.11
CA LEU A 102 -4.29 14.17 -2.68
C LEU A 102 -5.55 14.43 -3.53
N THR A 103 -5.47 14.21 -4.84
CA THR A 103 -6.63 14.33 -5.73
C THR A 103 -7.71 13.31 -5.36
N LEU A 104 -7.32 12.05 -5.08
CA LEU A 104 -8.23 11.02 -4.60
C LEU A 104 -8.92 11.46 -3.32
N TRP A 105 -8.15 11.87 -2.31
CA TRP A 105 -8.70 12.32 -1.03
C TRP A 105 -9.67 13.51 -1.20
N LEU A 106 -9.25 14.58 -1.89
CA LEU A 106 -10.08 15.76 -2.13
C LEU A 106 -11.37 15.42 -2.89
N ALA A 107 -11.30 14.58 -3.92
CA ALA A 107 -12.48 14.17 -4.66
C ALA A 107 -13.48 13.41 -3.77
N LYS A 108 -13.00 12.55 -2.87
CA LYS A 108 -13.88 11.86 -1.90
C LYS A 108 -14.53 12.84 -0.94
N GLU A 109 -13.78 13.80 -0.40
CA GLU A 109 -14.34 14.81 0.51
C GLU A 109 -15.44 15.63 -0.16
N ILE A 110 -15.19 16.10 -1.40
CA ILE A 110 -16.18 16.86 -2.17
C ILE A 110 -17.44 16.00 -2.40
N ILE A 111 -17.27 14.73 -2.81
CA ILE A 111 -18.40 13.84 -3.05
C ILE A 111 -19.19 13.58 -1.75
N ASN A 112 -18.53 13.39 -0.61
CA ASN A 112 -19.22 13.20 0.68
C ASN A 112 -19.97 14.46 1.13
N VAL A 113 -19.38 15.65 0.97
CA VAL A 113 -20.05 16.92 1.27
C VAL A 113 -21.29 17.09 0.40
N VAL A 114 -21.16 16.86 -0.91
CA VAL A 114 -22.31 16.96 -1.84
C VAL A 114 -23.37 15.91 -1.50
N ALA A 115 -22.97 14.66 -1.28
CA ALA A 115 -23.90 13.58 -0.95
C ALA A 115 -24.64 13.84 0.37
N SER A 116 -23.94 14.30 1.43
CA SER A 116 -24.60 14.63 2.71
C SER A 116 -25.61 15.75 2.58
N ILE A 117 -25.28 16.82 1.86
CA ILE A 117 -26.22 17.93 1.59
C ILE A 117 -27.44 17.41 0.80
N LEU A 118 -27.23 16.63 -0.25
CA LEU A 118 -28.32 16.12 -1.09
C LEU A 118 -29.23 15.12 -0.35
N LEU A 119 -28.67 14.28 0.52
CA LEU A 119 -29.41 13.24 1.23
C LEU A 119 -30.08 13.74 2.51
N THR A 120 -29.49 14.73 3.19
CA THR A 120 -29.92 15.14 4.54
C THR A 120 -30.20 16.64 4.70
N GLY A 121 -29.91 17.44 3.67
CA GLY A 121 -30.03 18.90 3.71
C GLY A 121 -28.90 19.61 4.48
N ASN A 122 -27.95 18.88 5.08
CA ASN A 122 -26.86 19.43 5.87
C ASN A 122 -25.53 18.72 5.58
N ILE A 123 -24.42 19.36 5.91
CA ILE A 123 -23.10 18.70 5.92
C ILE A 123 -23.02 17.81 7.16
N ILE A 124 -22.71 16.53 6.96
CA ILE A 124 -22.42 15.61 8.07
C ILE A 124 -20.90 15.61 8.27
N TRP A 125 -20.44 16.17 9.39
CA TRP A 125 -19.03 16.18 9.75
C TRP A 125 -18.62 14.83 10.35
N SER A 126 -17.42 14.38 10.01
CA SER A 126 -16.84 13.14 10.53
C SER A 126 -16.61 13.22 12.03
N GLY A 127 -17.25 12.32 12.78
CA GLY A 127 -17.09 12.22 14.23
C GLY A 127 -15.71 11.74 14.66
N ASN A 128 -14.92 11.13 13.77
CA ASN A 128 -13.63 10.51 14.09
C ASN A 128 -12.64 11.49 14.73
N TRP A 129 -12.62 12.74 14.28
CA TRP A 129 -11.72 13.77 14.79
C TRP A 129 -12.02 14.15 16.25
N GLN A 130 -13.29 14.11 16.64
CA GLN A 130 -13.72 14.38 18.00
C GLN A 130 -13.54 13.15 18.90
N VAL A 131 -13.86 11.96 18.40
CA VAL A 131 -13.80 10.71 19.15
C VAL A 131 -12.35 10.31 19.47
N TYR A 132 -11.46 10.36 18.47
CA TYR A 132 -10.08 9.90 18.65
C TYR A 132 -9.10 11.02 18.98
N GLY A 133 -9.42 12.27 18.58
CA GLY A 133 -8.53 13.41 18.69
C GLY A 133 -7.50 13.48 17.56
N VAL A 134 -7.06 14.71 17.27
CA VAL A 134 -6.11 15.00 16.19
C VAL A 134 -4.80 14.21 16.32
N PRO A 135 -4.12 14.17 17.49
CA PRO A 135 -2.82 13.49 17.57
C PRO A 135 -2.89 11.99 17.24
N VAL A 136 -3.97 11.31 17.65
CA VAL A 136 -4.17 9.88 17.39
C VAL A 136 -4.42 9.62 15.91
N LEU A 137 -5.26 10.44 15.25
CA LEU A 137 -5.51 10.30 13.81
C LEU A 137 -4.26 10.60 12.98
N ILE A 138 -3.50 11.63 13.33
CA ILE A 138 -2.21 11.92 12.68
C ILE A 138 -1.23 10.79 12.91
N GLY A 139 -1.14 10.24 14.13
CA GLY A 139 -0.31 9.08 14.39
C GLY A 139 -0.72 7.85 13.61
N ALA A 140 -2.03 7.60 13.46
CA ALA A 140 -2.56 6.52 12.62
C ALA A 140 -2.17 6.71 11.15
N LEU A 141 -2.30 7.94 10.63
CA LEU A 141 -1.85 8.29 9.28
C LEU A 141 -0.34 8.04 9.11
N LEU A 142 0.49 8.51 10.03
CA LEU A 142 1.94 8.28 10.01
C LEU A 142 2.28 6.79 10.07
N GLY A 143 1.58 6.03 10.93
CA GLY A 143 1.72 4.58 11.06
C GLY A 143 1.38 3.83 9.78
N GLN A 144 0.47 4.35 8.96
CA GLN A 144 0.19 3.80 7.63
C GLN A 144 1.23 4.24 6.59
N VAL A 145 1.47 5.55 6.47
CA VAL A 145 2.32 6.15 5.43
C VAL A 145 3.78 5.73 5.55
N PHE A 146 4.31 5.61 6.77
CA PHE A 146 5.71 5.26 7.03
C PHE A 146 5.88 3.87 7.64
N GLY A 147 4.78 3.19 7.97
CA GLY A 147 4.78 1.85 8.54
C GLY A 147 4.03 0.88 7.64
N ASN A 148 2.78 0.57 8.00
CA ASN A 148 2.02 -0.57 7.49
C ASN A 148 1.87 -0.57 5.96
N ALA A 149 1.25 0.47 5.40
CA ALA A 149 1.00 0.52 3.95
C ALA A 149 2.32 0.61 3.17
N LEU A 150 3.31 1.37 3.65
CA LEU A 150 4.62 1.43 3.01
C LEU A 150 5.31 0.06 2.97
N PHE A 151 5.35 -0.62 4.12
CA PHE A 151 5.95 -1.94 4.25
C PHE A 151 5.26 -2.95 3.33
N GLU A 152 3.93 -3.04 3.41
CA GLU A 152 3.14 -3.99 2.61
C GLU A 152 3.26 -3.69 1.10
N GLU A 153 3.19 -2.43 0.66
CA GLU A 153 3.35 -2.11 -0.76
C GLU A 153 4.75 -2.45 -1.28
N ILE A 154 5.81 -2.12 -0.54
CA ILE A 154 7.19 -2.51 -0.92
C ILE A 154 7.29 -4.02 -1.03
N THR A 155 6.80 -4.75 -0.03
CA THR A 155 6.89 -6.20 0.04
C THR A 155 6.11 -6.89 -1.09
N PHE A 156 4.83 -6.58 -1.23
CA PHE A 156 3.96 -7.34 -2.11
C PHE A 156 4.04 -6.84 -3.55
N ARG A 157 4.13 -5.52 -3.78
CA ARG A 157 4.12 -4.91 -5.12
C ARG A 157 5.52 -4.63 -5.62
N GLY A 158 6.38 -4.08 -4.77
CA GLY A 158 7.77 -3.78 -5.10
C GLY A 158 8.66 -5.02 -5.20
N PHE A 159 8.45 -6.02 -4.34
CA PHE A 159 9.32 -7.20 -4.23
C PHE A 159 8.68 -8.48 -4.76
N LEU A 160 7.64 -9.02 -4.12
CA LEU A 160 7.11 -10.35 -4.44
C LEU A 160 6.55 -10.45 -5.87
N VAL A 161 5.69 -9.52 -6.30
CA VAL A 161 5.14 -9.57 -7.66
C VAL A 161 6.23 -9.57 -8.74
N PRO A 162 7.22 -8.64 -8.74
CA PRO A 162 8.29 -8.65 -9.73
C PRO A 162 9.20 -9.88 -9.64
N GLN A 163 9.60 -10.28 -8.42
CA GLN A 163 10.53 -11.40 -8.26
C GLN A 163 9.88 -12.73 -8.63
N ILE A 164 8.65 -13.00 -8.18
CA ILE A 164 7.89 -14.20 -8.60
C ILE A 164 7.67 -14.19 -10.11
N SER A 165 7.32 -13.04 -10.70
CA SER A 165 7.15 -12.92 -12.15
C SER A 165 8.41 -13.36 -12.91
N LYS A 166 9.61 -13.05 -12.41
CA LYS A 166 10.87 -13.45 -13.06
C LYS A 166 11.18 -14.94 -12.95
N LYS A 167 10.65 -15.61 -11.93
CA LYS A 167 10.81 -17.06 -11.76
C LYS A 167 9.82 -17.88 -12.59
N ILE A 168 8.79 -17.24 -13.15
CA ILE A 168 7.81 -17.87 -14.02
C ILE A 168 8.29 -17.71 -15.48
N PRO A 169 8.20 -18.77 -16.32
CA PRO A 169 8.53 -18.68 -17.74
C PRO A 169 7.82 -17.52 -18.44
N ALA A 170 8.47 -16.94 -19.45
CA ALA A 170 7.89 -15.85 -20.21
C ALA A 170 6.56 -16.28 -20.87
N GLY A 171 5.54 -15.44 -20.74
CA GLY A 171 4.22 -15.72 -21.31
C GLY A 171 3.18 -14.67 -20.90
N LYS A 172 2.04 -14.68 -21.58
CA LYS A 172 0.96 -13.69 -21.36
C LYS A 172 0.36 -13.72 -19.96
N TRP A 173 0.48 -14.85 -19.25
CA TRP A 173 -0.06 -15.04 -17.90
C TRP A 173 0.95 -14.81 -16.78
N ARG A 174 2.22 -14.56 -17.10
CA ARG A 174 3.33 -14.49 -16.12
C ARG A 174 3.02 -13.55 -14.95
N THR A 175 2.63 -12.32 -15.28
CA THR A 175 2.30 -11.29 -14.27
C THR A 175 1.03 -11.63 -13.50
N ALA A 176 0.00 -12.14 -14.17
CA ALA A 176 -1.25 -12.51 -13.52
C ALA A 176 -1.03 -13.63 -12.48
N ILE A 177 -0.25 -14.66 -12.82
CA ILE A 177 0.11 -15.74 -11.90
C ILE A 177 0.93 -15.20 -10.72
N ALA A 178 1.91 -14.33 -10.97
CA ALA A 178 2.70 -13.72 -9.90
C ALA A 178 1.86 -12.86 -8.95
N VAL A 179 0.88 -12.11 -9.48
CA VAL A 179 -0.09 -11.36 -8.68
C VAL A 179 -0.90 -12.33 -7.82
N LEU A 180 -1.50 -13.38 -8.41
CA LEU A 180 -2.30 -14.36 -7.67
C LEU A 180 -1.51 -15.03 -6.53
N ILE A 181 -0.28 -15.46 -6.79
CA ILE A 181 0.59 -16.05 -5.75
C ILE A 181 0.88 -15.02 -4.65
N SER A 182 1.32 -13.82 -5.03
CA SER A 182 1.65 -12.77 -4.06
C SER A 182 0.44 -12.36 -3.21
N GLN A 183 -0.76 -12.28 -3.79
CA GLN A 183 -1.96 -11.87 -3.06
C GLN A 183 -2.54 -13.00 -2.21
N THR A 184 -2.30 -14.25 -2.58
CA THR A 184 -2.59 -15.39 -1.69
C THR A 184 -1.71 -15.30 -0.44
N LEU A 185 -0.41 -15.06 -0.61
CA LEU A 185 0.51 -14.85 0.52
C LEU A 185 0.11 -13.62 1.35
N PHE A 186 -0.35 -12.55 0.69
CA PHE A 186 -0.86 -11.34 1.35
C PHE A 186 -2.07 -11.64 2.24
N GLY A 187 -3.04 -12.41 1.75
CA GLY A 187 -4.16 -12.85 2.59
C GLY A 187 -3.67 -13.67 3.78
N LEU A 188 -2.81 -14.66 3.54
CA LEU A 188 -2.34 -15.57 4.59
C LEU A 188 -1.54 -14.88 5.70
N ILE A 189 -0.76 -13.84 5.37
CA ILE A 189 0.02 -13.12 6.39
C ILE A 189 -0.85 -12.35 7.39
N HIS A 190 -2.13 -12.14 7.08
CA HIS A 190 -3.07 -11.49 8.01
C HIS A 190 -3.60 -12.45 9.09
N ILE A 191 -3.41 -13.77 8.96
CA ILE A 191 -3.94 -14.75 9.94
C ILE A 191 -3.56 -14.39 11.39
N PRO A 192 -2.29 -14.10 11.73
CA PRO A 192 -1.94 -13.74 13.11
C PRO A 192 -2.65 -12.49 13.60
N ASN A 193 -2.81 -11.48 12.75
CA ASN A 193 -3.56 -10.26 13.09
C ASN A 193 -5.05 -10.54 13.32
N ARG A 194 -5.66 -11.41 12.51
CA ARG A 194 -7.07 -11.81 12.66
C ARG A 194 -7.30 -12.60 13.96
N LEU A 195 -6.36 -13.49 14.30
CA LEU A 195 -6.37 -14.20 15.58
C LEU A 195 -6.21 -13.23 16.76
N TYR A 196 -5.23 -12.31 16.69
CA TYR A 196 -5.04 -11.28 17.71
C TYR A 196 -6.29 -10.41 17.89
N SER A 197 -6.97 -10.06 16.80
CA SER A 197 -8.18 -9.24 16.80
C SER A 197 -9.45 -10.00 17.22
N GLY A 198 -9.33 -11.28 17.57
CA GLY A 198 -10.47 -12.09 18.03
C GLY A 198 -11.49 -12.43 16.94
N VAL A 199 -11.09 -12.45 15.67
CA VAL A 199 -12.00 -12.81 14.56
C VAL A 199 -12.46 -14.26 14.72
N ALA A 200 -13.78 -14.47 14.67
CA ALA A 200 -14.40 -15.78 14.84
C ALA A 200 -13.98 -16.76 13.71
N PRO A 201 -13.89 -18.07 13.98
CA PRO A 201 -13.42 -19.04 12.98
C PRO A 201 -14.24 -19.07 11.68
N ASP A 202 -15.55 -18.87 11.77
CA ASP A 202 -16.47 -18.81 10.62
C ASP A 202 -16.29 -17.55 9.76
N GLN A 203 -15.78 -16.47 10.35
CA GLN A 203 -15.44 -15.22 9.65
C GLN A 203 -13.99 -15.19 9.14
N MET A 204 -13.16 -16.16 9.53
CA MET A 204 -11.73 -16.18 9.20
C MET A 204 -11.49 -16.14 7.69
N LEU A 205 -12.20 -16.98 6.92
CA LEU A 205 -12.02 -17.08 5.48
C LEU A 205 -12.29 -15.74 4.77
N ILE A 206 -13.40 -15.07 5.08
CA ILE A 206 -13.75 -13.79 4.45
C ILE A 206 -12.79 -12.68 4.89
N SER A 207 -12.34 -12.71 6.15
CA SER A 207 -11.39 -11.72 6.71
C SER A 207 -9.97 -11.80 6.11
N ILE A 208 -9.64 -12.93 5.49
CA ILE A 208 -8.40 -13.21 4.75
C ILE A 208 -8.59 -12.92 3.25
N LEU A 209 -9.73 -13.33 2.69
CA LEU A 209 -10.02 -13.18 1.28
C LEU A 209 -10.15 -11.70 0.89
N LEU A 210 -10.79 -10.87 1.72
CA LEU A 210 -10.98 -9.46 1.41
C LEU A 210 -9.65 -8.70 1.27
N PRO A 211 -8.66 -8.81 2.20
CA PRO A 211 -7.32 -8.31 1.98
C PRO A 211 -6.65 -8.84 0.71
N ALA A 212 -6.78 -10.13 0.38
CA ALA A 212 -6.21 -10.68 -0.84
C ALA A 212 -6.83 -10.05 -2.11
N VAL A 213 -8.14 -9.82 -2.13
CA VAL A 213 -8.84 -9.15 -3.26
C VAL A 213 -8.43 -7.69 -3.39
N LEU A 214 -8.43 -6.95 -2.28
CA LEU A 214 -7.87 -5.60 -2.25
C LEU A 214 -6.39 -5.61 -2.69
N GLY A 215 -5.73 -6.70 -2.35
CA GLY A 215 -4.40 -7.05 -2.73
C GLY A 215 -4.16 -6.94 -4.23
N VAL A 216 -5.05 -7.61 -4.98
CA VAL A 216 -5.03 -7.64 -6.45
C VAL A 216 -5.29 -6.24 -7.00
N PHE A 217 -6.24 -5.51 -6.43
CA PHE A 217 -6.55 -4.15 -6.86
C PHE A 217 -5.34 -3.21 -6.72
N LEU A 218 -4.64 -3.24 -5.59
CA LEU A 218 -3.42 -2.45 -5.38
C LEU A 218 -2.28 -2.88 -6.32
N SER A 219 -2.14 -4.18 -6.61
CA SER A 219 -1.19 -4.65 -7.63
C SER A 219 -1.53 -4.12 -9.02
N LEU A 220 -2.81 -4.05 -9.40
CA LEU A 220 -3.24 -3.45 -10.67
C LEU A 220 -2.89 -1.97 -10.72
N ILE A 221 -3.14 -1.20 -9.65
CA ILE A 221 -2.73 0.20 -9.56
C ILE A 221 -1.23 0.32 -9.85
N TYR A 222 -0.39 -0.43 -9.15
CA TYR A 222 1.05 -0.35 -9.33
C TYR A 222 1.48 -0.76 -10.75
N ILE A 223 0.95 -1.86 -11.29
CA ILE A 223 1.29 -2.35 -12.62
C ILE A 223 0.89 -1.35 -13.71
N VAL A 224 -0.27 -0.70 -13.57
CA VAL A 224 -0.80 0.27 -14.55
C VAL A 224 -0.07 1.60 -14.46
N THR A 225 0.32 2.03 -13.26
CA THR A 225 0.86 3.38 -13.03
C THR A 225 2.39 3.46 -12.93
N ASP A 226 3.09 2.33 -12.71
CA ASP A 226 4.51 2.28 -12.28
C ASP A 226 4.77 3.27 -11.14
N ASN A 227 3.81 3.42 -10.23
CA ASN A 227 3.87 4.36 -9.12
C ASN A 227 3.52 3.69 -7.79
N LEU A 228 4.56 3.27 -7.05
CA LEU A 228 4.34 2.65 -5.76
C LEU A 228 3.76 3.64 -4.74
N PHE A 229 4.12 4.92 -4.81
CA PHE A 229 3.59 5.94 -3.91
C PHE A 229 2.10 6.14 -4.05
N PHE A 230 1.55 6.00 -5.27
CA PHE A 230 0.10 6.05 -5.45
C PHE A 230 -0.58 4.81 -4.85
N ALA A 231 -0.03 3.61 -5.05
CA ALA A 231 -0.55 2.40 -4.40
C ALA A 231 -0.52 2.53 -2.86
N ILE A 232 0.56 3.06 -2.29
CA ILE A 232 0.69 3.37 -0.85
C ILE A 232 -0.42 4.35 -0.44
N GLY A 233 -0.61 5.44 -1.18
CA GLY A 233 -1.65 6.42 -0.87
C GLY A 233 -3.07 5.84 -0.89
N VAL A 234 -3.41 5.04 -1.90
CA VAL A 234 -4.72 4.35 -1.97
C VAL A 234 -4.90 3.39 -0.80
N HIS A 235 -3.86 2.64 -0.44
CA HIS A 235 -3.87 1.73 0.69
C HIS A 235 -4.03 2.47 2.02
N VAL A 236 -3.24 3.53 2.26
CA VAL A 236 -3.37 4.41 3.43
C VAL A 236 -4.82 4.90 3.56
N LEU A 237 -5.42 5.39 2.48
CA LEU A 237 -6.79 5.92 2.49
C LEU A 237 -7.88 4.85 2.60
N ASN A 238 -7.57 3.57 2.35
CA ASN A 238 -8.48 2.47 2.67
C ASN A 238 -8.43 2.11 4.17
N ASN A 239 -7.25 2.18 4.79
CA ASN A 239 -7.08 1.84 6.20
C ASN A 239 -7.49 3.00 7.11
N ILE A 240 -7.07 4.21 6.78
CA ILE A 240 -7.34 5.45 7.52
C ILE A 240 -7.82 6.50 6.49
N PRO A 241 -9.14 6.61 6.23
CA PRO A 241 -9.67 7.46 5.18
C PRO A 241 -9.40 8.97 5.34
N MET A 242 -9.07 9.42 6.55
CA MET A 242 -8.84 10.83 6.92
C MET A 242 -9.98 11.76 6.47
N ASN A 243 -11.22 11.27 6.50
CA ASN A 243 -12.35 12.06 6.01
C ASN A 243 -12.75 13.14 7.00
N ILE A 244 -13.13 14.29 6.47
CA ILE A 244 -13.63 15.46 7.22
C ILE A 244 -15.16 15.44 7.19
N ALA A 245 -15.76 15.01 6.08
CA ALA A 245 -17.21 14.83 5.95
C ALA A 245 -17.57 13.35 5.76
N ASP A 246 -18.74 12.97 6.29
CA ASP A 246 -19.39 11.69 6.05
C ASP A 246 -20.54 11.89 5.06
N GLY A 247 -20.82 10.88 4.24
CA GLY A 247 -21.95 10.93 3.31
C GLY A 247 -22.20 9.58 2.65
N LEU A 248 -21.19 9.04 1.98
CA LEU A 248 -21.22 7.71 1.37
C LEU A 248 -20.31 6.73 2.10
N ASN A 249 -20.46 5.44 1.79
CA ASN A 249 -19.54 4.42 2.25
C ASN A 249 -18.13 4.64 1.66
N LEU A 250 -17.17 4.91 2.54
CA LEU A 250 -15.82 5.36 2.16
C LEU A 250 -15.04 4.31 1.37
N PHE A 251 -15.26 3.01 1.62
CA PHE A 251 -14.57 1.94 0.91
C PHE A 251 -14.96 1.92 -0.57
N TYR A 252 -16.26 1.88 -0.86
CA TYR A 252 -16.75 1.89 -2.25
C TYR A 252 -16.40 3.19 -2.96
N LEU A 253 -16.49 4.32 -2.26
CA LEU A 253 -16.12 5.61 -2.81
C LEU A 253 -14.63 5.66 -3.17
N ASN A 254 -13.75 5.15 -2.31
CA ASN A 254 -12.31 5.06 -2.59
C ASN A 254 -12.02 4.19 -3.82
N LEU A 255 -12.71 3.05 -3.95
CA LEU A 255 -12.59 2.16 -5.10
C LEU A 255 -12.99 2.87 -6.41
N VAL A 256 -14.17 3.49 -6.45
CA VAL A 256 -14.72 4.15 -7.64
C VAL A 256 -13.82 5.31 -8.08
N VAL A 257 -13.45 6.20 -7.15
CA VAL A 257 -12.61 7.36 -7.50
C VAL A 257 -11.23 6.90 -7.94
N THR A 258 -10.64 5.86 -7.31
CA THR A 258 -9.37 5.29 -7.76
C THR A 258 -9.47 4.75 -9.19
N ILE A 259 -10.53 4.03 -9.54
CA ILE A 259 -10.75 3.53 -10.91
C ILE A 259 -10.81 4.69 -11.91
N ILE A 260 -11.53 5.77 -11.58
CA ILE A 260 -11.60 6.98 -12.41
C ILE A 260 -10.20 7.56 -12.61
N LEU A 261 -9.42 7.71 -11.52
CA LEU A 261 -8.05 8.22 -11.60
C LEU A 261 -7.14 7.32 -12.44
N LEU A 262 -7.30 5.99 -12.40
CA LEU A 262 -6.56 5.07 -13.28
C LEU A 262 -6.92 5.26 -14.75
N VAL A 263 -8.19 5.51 -15.07
CA VAL A 263 -8.63 5.79 -16.45
C VAL A 263 -7.98 7.08 -16.98
N ILE A 264 -7.95 8.14 -16.18
CA ILE A 264 -7.38 9.44 -16.59
C ILE A 264 -5.86 9.54 -16.41
N TRP A 265 -5.23 8.58 -15.72
CA TRP A 265 -3.81 8.58 -15.37
C TRP A 265 -2.85 8.95 -16.52
N PRO A 266 -2.99 8.40 -17.75
CA PRO A 266 -2.07 8.70 -18.85
C PRO A 266 -2.10 10.17 -19.29
N PHE A 267 -3.20 10.87 -19.02
CA PHE A 267 -3.44 12.25 -19.46
C PHE A 267 -3.09 13.29 -18.40
N THR A 268 -3.04 12.87 -17.12
CA THR A 268 -2.83 13.73 -15.96
C THR A 268 -1.48 13.44 -15.30
N PHE A 269 -1.43 12.48 -14.37
CA PHE A 269 -0.31 12.25 -13.47
C PHE A 269 0.91 11.64 -14.16
N LYS A 270 0.73 10.94 -15.28
CA LYS A 270 1.87 10.40 -16.05
C LYS A 270 2.84 11.49 -16.50
N LYS A 271 2.34 12.69 -16.82
CA LYS A 271 3.17 13.84 -17.22
C LYS A 271 4.11 14.32 -16.10
N LEU A 272 3.76 14.03 -14.84
CA LEU A 272 4.58 14.34 -13.66
C LEU A 272 5.62 13.25 -13.38
N GLN A 273 5.75 12.25 -14.25
CA GLN A 273 6.70 11.14 -14.11
C GLN A 273 7.66 11.09 -15.31
N PRO A 274 8.70 11.95 -15.33
CA PRO A 274 9.65 11.96 -16.44
C PRO A 274 10.30 10.59 -16.60
N ASP A 275 10.28 10.05 -17.82
CA ASP A 275 11.03 8.82 -18.15
C ASP A 275 12.53 9.18 -18.17
N PRO A 276 13.38 8.50 -17.37
CA PRO A 276 14.82 8.76 -17.39
C PRO A 276 15.44 8.64 -18.79
N GLN A 277 14.85 7.86 -19.69
CA GLN A 277 15.36 7.69 -21.06
C GLN A 277 15.00 8.88 -21.96
N GLU A 278 13.79 9.44 -21.85
CA GLU A 278 13.37 10.61 -22.66
C GLU A 278 14.09 11.89 -22.21
N ALA A 279 14.39 12.02 -20.91
CA ALA A 279 15.09 13.19 -20.38
C ALA A 279 16.56 13.33 -20.86
N CYS A 280 17.20 12.24 -21.26
CA CYS A 280 18.56 12.28 -21.83
C CYS A 280 18.57 12.73 -23.30
N GLU A 281 17.49 12.54 -24.05
CA GLU A 281 17.43 12.96 -25.46
C GLU A 281 17.18 14.46 -25.61
N GLU A 282 16.53 15.13 -24.65
CA GLU A 282 16.30 16.58 -24.68
C GLU A 282 17.48 17.43 -24.17
N VAL A 283 18.42 16.84 -23.41
CA VAL A 283 19.53 17.59 -22.79
C VAL A 283 20.88 17.29 -23.46
N CYS A 284 21.00 16.22 -24.24
CA CYS A 284 22.24 15.81 -24.92
C CYS A 284 22.30 16.21 -26.40
N VAL A 285 21.54 17.22 -26.83
CA VAL A 285 21.60 17.81 -28.19
C VAL A 285 22.13 19.22 -28.13
#